data_AF-A0A957TZW2-F1
#
_entry.id   AF-A0A957TZW2-F1
#
_cell.length_a   1.000
_cell.length_b   1.000
_cell.length_c   1.000
_cell.angle_alpha   90.00
_cell.angle_beta   90.00
_cell.angle_gamma   90.00
#
_symmetry.space_group_name_H-M   'P 1'
#
loop_
_entity.id
_entity.type
_entity.pdbx_description
1 polymer ?
#
loop_
_entity_poly.entity_id
_entity_poly.type
_entity_poly.pdbx_seq_one_letter_code
_entity_poly.pdbx_strand_id
1 'polypeptide(L)'
;PEVKHIVLIGAAVNFIDASALETLESLDDELRAAGVQLHLTEIKGPVLDRLRAIGFIDHLGEERLHFTTHDAMLALGYVKESDHPPDYISPAVAAKKLKKPYSSQVT
;
A
#
# COMPACT_ATOMS: atom_id res chain seq x y z
N PRO A 1 9.75 5.20 -21.41
CA PRO A 1 8.40 5.19 -20.81
C PRO A 1 8.11 6.50 -20.04
N GLU A 2 6.92 7.09 -20.23
CA GLU A 2 6.46 8.26 -19.46
C GLU A 2 5.96 7.86 -18.05
N VAL A 3 5.47 6.63 -17.90
CA VAL A 3 5.01 6.09 -16.62
C VAL A 3 6.22 5.80 -15.72
N LYS A 4 6.14 6.25 -14.45
CA LYS A 4 7.16 6.04 -13.42
C LYS A 4 6.68 5.22 -12.23
N HIS A 5 5.37 5.23 -11.97
CA HIS A 5 4.78 4.59 -10.80
C HIS A 5 3.50 3.86 -11.18
N ILE A 6 3.32 2.65 -10.63
CA ILE A 6 2.07 1.90 -10.67
C ILE A 6 1.62 1.69 -9.23
N VAL A 7 0.37 2.05 -8.93
CA VAL A 7 -0.23 1.86 -7.62
C VAL A 7 -1.26 0.74 -7.73
N LEU A 8 -0.98 -0.40 -7.12
CA LEU A 8 -1.89 -1.55 -7.06
C LEU A 8 -2.74 -1.46 -5.79
N ILE A 9 -4.06 -1.44 -5.97
CA ILE A 9 -5.04 -1.35 -4.88
C ILE A 9 -5.49 -2.77 -4.50
N GLY A 10 -5.16 -3.20 -3.29
CA GLY A 10 -5.39 -4.55 -2.79
C GLY A 10 -6.61 -4.72 -1.89
N ALA A 11 -7.50 -3.73 -1.78
CA ALA A 11 -8.64 -3.74 -0.84
C ALA A 11 -9.54 -5.00 -0.96
N ALA A 12 -9.67 -5.54 -2.17
CA ALA A 12 -10.47 -6.73 -2.46
C ALA A 12 -9.72 -8.06 -2.26
N VAL A 13 -8.40 -8.03 -1.97
CA VAL A 13 -7.57 -9.22 -1.81
C VAL A 13 -7.68 -9.73 -0.37
N ASN A 14 -8.31 -10.90 -0.20
CA ASN A 14 -8.43 -11.56 1.10
C ASN A 14 -7.36 -12.61 1.35
N PHE A 15 -6.74 -13.09 0.28
CA PHE A 15 -5.81 -14.20 0.29
C PHE A 15 -4.87 -14.08 -0.90
N ILE A 16 -3.63 -14.47 -0.70
CA ILE A 16 -2.62 -14.62 -1.76
C ILE A 16 -1.97 -15.99 -1.58
N ASP A 17 -1.95 -16.79 -2.65
CA ASP A 17 -1.24 -18.07 -2.70
C ASP A 17 0.15 -17.92 -3.35
N ALA A 18 0.87 -19.04 -3.45
CA ALA A 18 2.21 -19.06 -4.01
C ALA A 18 2.26 -18.62 -5.48
N SER A 19 1.30 -19.04 -6.31
CA SER A 19 1.26 -18.66 -7.73
C SER A 19 0.96 -17.18 -7.95
N ALA A 20 0.04 -16.61 -7.16
CA ALA A 20 -0.27 -15.19 -7.24
C ALA A 20 0.90 -14.33 -6.76
N LEU A 21 1.61 -14.79 -5.74
CA LEU A 21 2.84 -14.17 -5.27
C LEU A 21 3.94 -14.18 -6.34
N GLU A 22 4.21 -15.34 -6.95
CA GLU A 22 5.22 -15.47 -8.01
C GLU A 22 4.91 -14.54 -9.20
N THR A 23 3.63 -14.42 -9.54
CA THR A 23 3.17 -13.46 -10.55
C THR A 23 3.44 -12.01 -10.12
N LEU A 24 3.21 -11.68 -8.85
CA LEU A 24 3.42 -10.34 -8.31
C LEU A 24 4.92 -9.97 -8.24
N GLU A 25 5.77 -10.93 -7.91
CA GLU A 25 7.23 -10.79 -7.92
C GLU A 25 7.74 -10.56 -9.34
N SER A 26 7.31 -11.40 -10.29
CA SER A 26 7.65 -11.25 -11.70
C SER A 26 7.23 -9.89 -12.25
N LEU A 27 6.02 -9.42 -11.87
CA LEU A 27 5.53 -8.10 -12.25
C LEU A 27 6.41 -6.97 -11.67
N ASP A 28 6.78 -7.02 -10.40
CA ASP A 28 7.67 -6.02 -9.79
C ASP A 28 9.04 -5.99 -10.49
N ASP A 29 9.61 -7.16 -10.80
CA ASP A 29 10.90 -7.26 -11.50
C ASP A 29 10.85 -6.70 -12.93
N GLU A 30 9.80 -7.03 -13.69
CA GLU A 30 9.58 -6.50 -15.04
C GLU A 30 9.41 -4.97 -15.01
N LEU A 31 8.65 -4.44 -14.05
CA LEU A 31 8.45 -3.01 -13.89
C LEU A 31 9.76 -2.30 -13.51
N ARG A 32 10.53 -2.87 -12.58
CA ARG A 32 11.85 -2.35 -12.20
C ARG A 32 12.82 -2.31 -13.37
N ALA A 33 12.87 -3.38 -14.17
CA ALA A 33 13.69 -3.43 -15.37
C ALA A 33 13.30 -2.34 -16.39
N ALA A 34 12.01 -1.99 -16.44
CA ALA A 34 11.49 -0.88 -17.24
C ALA A 34 11.67 0.52 -16.59
N GLY A 35 12.22 0.61 -15.38
CA GLY A 35 12.37 1.85 -14.63
C GLY A 35 11.06 2.40 -14.05
N VAL A 36 10.10 1.51 -13.78
CA VAL A 36 8.78 1.78 -13.18
C VAL A 36 8.74 1.17 -11.79
N GLN A 37 8.20 1.88 -10.81
CA GLN A 37 8.07 1.40 -9.44
C GLN A 37 6.65 0.90 -9.17
N LEU A 38 6.52 -0.32 -8.64
CA LEU A 38 5.27 -0.85 -8.11
C LEU A 38 5.07 -0.38 -6.66
N HIS A 39 3.87 0.08 -6.34
CA HIS A 39 3.43 0.44 -5.00
C HIS A 39 2.17 -0.35 -4.63
N LEU A 40 2.07 -0.79 -3.38
CA LEU A 40 0.91 -1.52 -2.86
C LEU A 40 0.11 -0.64 -1.91
N THR A 41 -1.22 -0.71 -2.00
CA THR A 41 -2.14 0.02 -1.11
C THR A 41 -3.28 -0.86 -0.63
N GLU A 42 -3.84 -0.54 0.54
CA GLU A 42 -5.05 -1.17 1.08
C GLU A 42 -4.97 -2.70 1.22
N ILE A 43 -3.78 -3.22 1.50
CA ILE A 43 -3.57 -4.64 1.77
C ILE A 43 -4.12 -4.98 3.15
N LYS A 44 -4.95 -6.03 3.23
CA LYS A 44 -5.50 -6.51 4.51
C LYS A 44 -4.40 -7.09 5.39
N GLY A 45 -4.54 -6.91 6.71
CA GLY A 45 -3.57 -7.37 7.71
C GLY A 45 -3.07 -8.81 7.50
N PRO A 46 -3.96 -9.81 7.42
CA PRO A 46 -3.55 -11.20 7.18
C PRO A 46 -2.78 -11.43 5.87
N VAL A 47 -3.05 -10.64 4.83
CA VAL A 47 -2.33 -10.72 3.55
C VAL A 47 -0.97 -10.05 3.70
N LEU A 48 -0.90 -8.87 4.31
CA LEU A 48 0.35 -8.15 4.56
C LEU A 48 1.30 -8.97 5.44
N ASP A 49 0.79 -9.59 6.50
CA ASP A 49 1.57 -10.45 7.39
C ASP A 49 2.19 -11.62 6.62
N ARG A 50 1.42 -12.21 5.70
CA ARG A 50 1.93 -13.27 4.81
C ARG A 50 3.00 -12.74 3.88
N LEU A 51 2.80 -11.59 3.24
CA LEU A 51 3.76 -10.94 2.34
C LEU A 51 5.08 -10.58 3.06
N ARG A 52 5.01 -10.20 4.35
CA ARG A 52 6.20 -9.98 5.18
C ARG A 52 6.90 -11.29 5.54
N ALA A 53 6.15 -12.31 5.96
CA ALA A 53 6.73 -13.58 6.40
C ALA A 53 7.54 -14.28 5.30
N ILE A 54 7.18 -14.07 4.04
CA ILE A 54 7.88 -14.62 2.86
C ILE A 54 8.98 -13.70 2.31
N GLY A 55 9.16 -12.49 2.87
CA GLY A 55 10.17 -11.53 2.43
C GLY A 55 9.80 -10.68 1.19
N PHE A 56 8.55 -10.76 0.70
CA PHE A 56 8.13 -9.97 -0.46
C PHE A 56 8.16 -8.47 -0.18
N ILE A 57 7.75 -8.04 1.03
CA ILE A 57 7.80 -6.61 1.38
C ILE A 57 9.24 -6.11 1.48
N ASP A 58 10.17 -6.94 1.94
CA ASP A 58 11.60 -6.59 1.96
C ASP A 58 12.17 -6.49 0.54
N HIS A 59 11.73 -7.39 -0.36
CA HIS A 59 12.06 -7.30 -1.78
C HIS A 59 11.47 -6.03 -2.42
N LEU A 60 10.20 -5.73 -2.13
CA LEU A 60 9.45 -4.58 -2.63
C LEU A 60 9.98 -3.25 -2.09
N GLY A 61 10.43 -3.19 -0.83
CA GLY A 61 10.75 -1.94 -0.13
C GLY A 61 9.55 -1.38 0.65
N GLU A 62 9.73 -1.14 1.94
CA GLU A 62 8.69 -0.61 2.85
C GLU A 62 8.19 0.78 2.40
N GLU A 63 9.00 1.58 1.70
CA GLU A 63 8.60 2.89 1.16
C GLU A 63 7.55 2.80 0.05
N ARG A 64 7.34 1.60 -0.51
CA ARG A 64 6.37 1.35 -1.58
C ARG A 64 5.08 0.74 -1.08
N LEU A 65 4.97 0.50 0.22
CA LEU A 65 3.73 0.08 0.87
C LEU A 65 3.04 1.30 1.49
N HIS A 66 1.80 1.55 1.09
CA HIS A 66 0.98 2.65 1.64
C HIS A 66 -0.32 2.13 2.23
N PHE A 67 -0.86 2.85 3.19
CA PHE A 67 -2.12 2.46 3.82
C PHE A 67 -3.30 2.67 2.87
N THR A 68 -3.36 3.81 2.20
CA THR A 68 -4.41 4.13 1.22
C THR A 68 -3.83 4.55 -0.13
N THR A 69 -4.65 4.46 -1.19
CA THR A 69 -4.27 5.03 -2.49
C THR A 69 -3.95 6.52 -2.39
N HIS A 70 -4.70 7.26 -1.57
CA HIS A 70 -4.47 8.67 -1.39
C HIS A 70 -3.09 8.98 -0.79
N ASP A 71 -2.67 8.23 0.23
CA ASP A 71 -1.34 8.37 0.83
C ASP A 71 -0.23 8.11 -0.19
N ALA A 72 -0.41 7.11 -1.06
CA ALA A 72 0.53 6.85 -2.16
C ALA A 72 0.61 8.04 -3.12
N MET A 73 -0.53 8.62 -3.52
CA MET A 73 -0.55 9.76 -4.43
C MET A 73 0.09 11.01 -3.83
N LEU A 74 -0.05 11.24 -2.52
CA LEU A 74 0.65 12.29 -1.78
C LEU A 74 2.16 12.03 -1.73
N ALA A 75 2.56 10.82 -1.34
CA ALA A 75 3.97 10.43 -1.22
C ALA A 75 4.71 10.54 -2.57
N LEU A 76 4.01 10.30 -3.67
CA LEU A 76 4.51 10.41 -5.04
C LEU A 76 4.43 11.83 -5.62
N GLY A 77 3.79 12.78 -4.92
CA GLY A 77 3.66 14.17 -5.35
C GLY A 77 2.67 14.42 -6.49
N TYR A 78 1.80 13.45 -6.79
CA TYR A 78 0.77 13.58 -7.83
C TYR A 78 -0.52 14.24 -7.32
N VAL A 79 -0.71 14.27 -6.01
CA VAL A 79 -1.76 15.03 -5.33
C VAL A 79 -1.08 15.95 -4.33
N LYS A 80 -1.50 17.22 -4.24
CA LYS A 80 -1.04 18.13 -3.19
C LYS A 80 -2.05 18.16 -2.05
N GLU A 81 -1.58 18.42 -0.82
CA GLU A 81 -2.46 18.66 0.32
C GLU A 81 -3.44 19.82 0.07
N SER A 82 -3.06 20.79 -0.77
CA SER A 82 -3.91 21.91 -1.17
C SER A 82 -5.06 21.55 -2.09
N ASP A 83 -5.04 20.37 -2.71
CA ASP A 83 -6.04 19.96 -3.71
C ASP A 83 -7.29 19.33 -3.05
N HIS A 84 -7.32 19.28 -1.72
CA HIS A 84 -8.44 18.73 -0.95
C HIS A 84 -9.58 19.73 -0.78
N PRO A 85 -10.84 19.26 -0.82
CA PRO A 85 -11.93 20.05 -0.28
C PRO A 85 -11.68 20.29 1.23
N PRO A 86 -12.03 21.48 1.76
CA PRO A 86 -11.68 21.91 3.11
C PRO A 86 -12.12 20.96 4.24
N ASP A 87 -13.07 20.06 3.98
CA ASP A 87 -13.61 19.12 4.96
C ASP A 87 -13.04 17.69 4.83
N TYR A 88 -12.06 17.46 3.93
CA TYR A 88 -11.43 16.16 3.78
C TYR A 88 -10.48 15.86 4.95
N ILE A 89 -10.81 14.83 5.72
CA ILE A 89 -9.89 14.25 6.71
C ILE A 89 -9.16 13.11 6.02
N SER A 90 -7.85 13.27 5.77
CA SER A 90 -7.04 12.19 5.23
C SER A 90 -7.17 10.92 6.11
N PRO A 91 -7.35 9.72 5.51
CA PRO A 91 -7.39 8.45 6.24
C PRO A 91 -6.20 8.25 7.18
N ALA A 92 -4.99 8.70 6.80
CA ALA A 92 -3.81 8.65 7.66
C ALA A 92 -3.93 9.59 8.88
N VAL A 93 -4.55 10.77 8.73
CA VAL A 93 -4.83 11.72 9.83
C VAL A 93 -5.89 11.15 10.78
N ALA A 94 -6.92 10.51 10.24
CA ALA A 94 -7.93 9.79 11.03
C ALA A 94 -7.31 8.61 11.80
N ALA A 95 -6.48 7.79 11.15
CA ALA A 95 -5.79 6.66 11.76
C ALA A 95 -4.79 7.09 12.84
N LYS A 96 -4.08 8.21 12.66
CA LYS A 96 -3.15 8.76 13.67
C LYS A 96 -3.90 9.30 14.90
N LYS A 97 -5.14 9.77 14.75
CA LYS A 97 -6.04 10.12 15.87
C LYS A 97 -6.60 8.90 16.61
N LEU A 98 -6.62 7.73 15.99
CA LEU A 98 -7.10 6.47 16.57
C LEU A 98 -6.04 5.70 17.38
N LYS A 99 -4.86 6.27 17.65
CA LYS A 99 -3.87 5.70 18.62
C LYS A 99 -4.33 5.80 20.08
N LYS A 100 -5.55 5.33 20.40
CA LYS A 100 -5.87 4.75 21.71
C LYS A 100 -5.83 3.23 21.57
N PRO A 101 -5.20 2.49 22.49
CA PRO A 101 -5.03 1.05 22.34
C PRO A 101 -6.39 0.36 22.22
N TYR A 102 -6.55 -0.46 21.18
CA TYR A 102 -7.65 -1.40 21.02
C TYR A 102 -7.48 -2.53 22.06
N SER A 103 -7.68 -2.19 23.32
CA SER A 103 -7.77 -3.13 24.43
C SER A 103 -8.83 -2.62 25.39
N SER A 104 -9.77 -3.50 25.72
CA SER A 104 -10.86 -3.33 26.68
C SER A 104 -12.09 -2.57 26.16
N GLN A 105 -12.93 -3.29 25.40
CA GLN A 105 -14.38 -3.34 25.62
C GLN A 105 -15.02 -4.41 24.74
N VAL A 106 -14.98 -5.65 25.23
CA VAL A 106 -16.07 -6.61 25.05
C VAL A 106 -16.47 -7.01 26.46
N THR A 107 -17.67 -6.62 26.86
CA THR A 107 -18.47 -7.30 27.87
C THR A 107 -19.80 -7.60 27.22
#